data_AF-A0A954PLA8-F1
#
_entry.id   AF-A0A954PLA8-F1
#
_cell.length_a   1.000
_cell.length_b   1.000
_cell.length_c   1.000
_cell.angle_alpha   90.00
_cell.angle_beta   90.00
_cell.angle_gamma   90.00
#
_symmetry.space_group_name_H-M   'P 1'
#
loop_
_entity.id
_entity.type
_entity.pdbx_description
1 polymer ?
#
loop_
_entity_poly.entity_id
_entity_poly.type
_entity_poly.pdbx_seq_one_letter_code
_entity_poly.pdbx_strand_id
1 'polypeptide(L)'
;MIRGCSLLPSSRSYRFPLLFLALLGAASSLWGQEVPLVAGVARQPLEAATERLVSALQLAGSPLPDEDLEQLSLLRASDEDPRVVRELQQTLDKHCLAIVSINPESRVKVARGPAEPILDERGWTNFLVKVINEAGVTAPLECSSPQAAPMVRRSSSAAAPKLEITPAEAGRRWLDIAMITNQPMTKTLSGLAVEYRILQLYSRDAGRREATLSMHVGQGTQDLGFRSDIPLLFECRPSREIRLSIRDHDGQPTTCSLLIKDRQGRVYPNPSRRLAPDFFFHEQVYRADGESLHLAPGEYDIVAYRGPEYHATQLPLTVAAEGDPQALEVQLSRWIHMAQHGWFSGDHHVHAAGCAHYENPTEGVSPEDMVRHLVGEDLNVGCVLSWGPCWYFQKQFFDGRVSALSRPGHLMRYDVEVSGFPSAHAGHLCLLNLSEDDYPGTQSIEEWPTWTLPILRWGKEQGGVV
;
A
#
# COMPACT_ATOMS: atom_id res chain seq x y z
N MET A 1 -49.90 -30.34 62.73
CA MET A 1 -50.76 -29.15 62.66
C MET A 1 -51.55 -29.24 61.36
N ILE A 2 -52.86 -29.50 61.49
CA ILE A 2 -54.01 -29.03 60.67
C ILE A 2 -53.92 -29.27 59.15
N ARG A 3 -54.61 -30.31 58.63
CA ARG A 3 -55.86 -30.32 57.80
C ARG A 3 -55.72 -29.58 56.45
N GLY A 4 -56.20 -30.07 55.31
CA GLY A 4 -57.06 -31.19 54.97
C GLY A 4 -57.65 -31.01 53.55
N CYS A 5 -57.95 -32.14 52.90
CA CYS A 5 -59.02 -32.42 51.94
C CYS A 5 -59.51 -31.39 50.89
N SER A 6 -59.32 -31.81 49.62
CA SER A 6 -60.34 -32.06 48.57
C SER A 6 -61.23 -30.93 48.00
N LEU A 7 -61.24 -30.81 46.66
CA LEU A 7 -62.39 -31.00 45.74
C LEU A 7 -62.20 -30.21 44.41
N LEU A 8 -62.48 -30.89 43.27
CA LEU A 8 -62.73 -30.34 41.91
C LEU A 8 -63.96 -29.41 41.90
N PRO A 9 -64.22 -28.47 40.94
CA PRO A 9 -64.36 -28.77 39.50
C PRO A 9 -64.15 -27.63 38.43
N SER A 10 -64.16 -28.07 37.16
CA SER A 10 -64.61 -27.48 35.88
C SER A 10 -64.66 -25.96 35.58
N SER A 11 -64.05 -25.64 34.43
CA SER A 11 -64.49 -24.77 33.32
C SER A 11 -64.81 -23.28 33.58
N ARG A 12 -64.06 -22.40 32.89
CA ARG A 12 -64.61 -21.30 32.06
C ARG A 12 -63.54 -20.69 31.18
N SER A 13 -63.76 -20.80 29.87
CA SER A 13 -62.98 -20.19 28.80
C SER A 13 -63.25 -18.69 28.75
N TYR A 14 -62.23 -17.86 28.95
CA TYR A 14 -62.31 -16.42 28.67
C TYR A 14 -61.42 -16.10 27.47
N ARG A 15 -62.07 -15.75 26.35
CA ARG A 15 -61.46 -15.19 25.15
C ARG A 15 -61.08 -13.74 25.44
N PHE A 16 -59.78 -13.44 25.49
CA PHE A 16 -59.28 -12.06 25.39
C PHE A 16 -59.21 -11.67 23.91
N PRO A 17 -59.74 -10.51 23.49
CA PRO A 17 -59.54 -10.02 22.14
C PRO A 17 -58.12 -9.44 22.03
N LEU A 18 -57.31 -9.96 21.11
CA LEU A 18 -56.07 -9.33 20.68
C LEU A 18 -56.44 -8.04 19.92
N LEU A 19 -56.17 -6.89 20.54
CA LEU A 19 -56.13 -5.61 19.85
C LEU A 19 -54.91 -5.62 18.91
N PHE A 20 -55.16 -5.68 17.61
CA PHE A 20 -54.15 -5.45 16.57
C PHE A 20 -53.79 -3.97 16.57
N LEU A 21 -52.67 -3.60 17.19
CA LEU A 21 -52.10 -2.26 17.08
C LEU A 21 -51.38 -2.17 15.73
N ALA A 22 -52.03 -1.56 14.74
CA ALA A 22 -51.42 -1.23 13.46
C ALA A 22 -50.38 -0.11 13.68
N LEU A 23 -49.12 -0.50 13.87
CA LEU A 23 -47.98 0.41 13.75
C LEU A 23 -47.82 0.77 12.27
N LEU A 24 -48.38 1.93 11.89
CA LEU A 24 -48.01 2.66 10.68
C LEU A 24 -46.51 2.95 10.75
N GLY A 25 -45.72 2.12 10.08
CA GLY A 25 -44.32 2.39 9.80
C GLY A 25 -44.25 3.62 8.91
N ALA A 26 -43.86 4.75 9.48
CA ALA A 26 -43.33 5.85 8.70
C ALA A 26 -42.06 5.33 8.02
N ALA A 27 -42.16 5.07 6.71
CA ALA A 27 -41.00 4.88 5.87
C ALA A 27 -40.22 6.21 5.89
N SER A 28 -39.18 6.27 6.70
CA SER A 28 -38.18 7.31 6.60
C SER A 28 -37.46 7.11 5.28
N SER A 29 -37.92 7.80 4.24
CA SER A 29 -37.14 7.98 3.02
C SER A 29 -35.80 8.60 3.42
N LEU A 30 -34.73 7.81 3.35
CA LEU A 30 -33.37 8.31 3.33
C LEU A 30 -33.23 9.14 2.06
N TRP A 31 -33.59 10.42 2.12
CA TRP A 31 -33.20 11.36 1.08
C TRP A 31 -31.68 11.47 1.13
N GLY A 32 -31.04 10.78 0.19
CA GLY A 32 -29.65 11.04 -0.16
C GLY A 32 -29.50 12.53 -0.43
N GLN A 33 -28.43 13.12 0.08
CA GLN A 33 -28.13 14.52 -0.13
C GLN A 33 -28.04 14.76 -1.65
N GLU A 34 -28.99 15.52 -2.21
CA GLU A 34 -28.97 15.84 -3.65
C GLU A 34 -27.65 16.55 -3.99
N VAL A 35 -26.98 16.06 -5.03
CA VAL A 35 -25.73 16.66 -5.51
C VAL A 35 -26.04 18.05 -6.07
N PRO A 36 -25.44 19.15 -5.57
CA PRO A 36 -25.78 20.48 -6.03
C PRO A 36 -25.45 20.65 -7.52
N LEU A 37 -26.44 21.06 -8.31
CA LEU A 37 -26.25 21.46 -9.71
C LEU A 37 -25.75 22.90 -9.78
N VAL A 38 -24.65 23.12 -10.50
CA VAL A 38 -24.11 24.47 -10.72
C VAL A 38 -24.75 25.04 -11.98
N ALA A 39 -25.57 26.07 -11.80
CA ALA A 39 -26.22 26.79 -12.89
C ALA A 39 -25.29 27.88 -13.47
N GLY A 40 -25.60 28.38 -14.67
CA GLY A 40 -24.85 29.48 -15.29
C GLY A 40 -23.44 29.11 -15.76
N VAL A 41 -23.12 27.81 -15.83
CA VAL A 41 -21.83 27.32 -16.34
C VAL A 41 -21.81 27.42 -17.87
N ALA A 42 -20.71 27.92 -18.43
CA ALA A 42 -20.52 27.92 -19.87
C ALA A 42 -20.36 26.48 -20.38
N ARG A 43 -21.16 26.10 -21.37
CA ARG A 43 -21.19 24.75 -21.95
C ARG A 43 -19.83 24.33 -22.50
N GLN A 44 -19.25 25.13 -23.39
CA GLN A 44 -18.07 24.73 -24.15
C GLN A 44 -16.86 24.36 -23.25
N PRO A 45 -16.50 25.16 -22.21
CA PRO A 45 -15.42 24.78 -21.30
C PRO A 45 -15.70 23.49 -20.51
N LEU A 46 -16.96 23.27 -20.11
CA LEU A 46 -17.38 22.08 -19.38
C LEU A 46 -17.28 20.82 -20.27
N GLU A 47 -17.79 20.88 -21.50
CA GLU A 47 -17.68 19.77 -22.46
C GLU A 47 -16.22 19.40 -22.75
N ALA A 48 -15.37 20.40 -23.00
CA ALA A 48 -13.95 20.17 -23.24
C ALA A 48 -13.24 19.57 -22.01
N ALA A 49 -13.63 19.95 -20.79
CA ALA A 49 -13.12 19.33 -19.57
C ALA A 49 -13.59 17.88 -19.42
N THR A 50 -14.85 17.59 -19.74
CA THR A 50 -15.40 16.23 -19.73
C THR A 50 -14.71 15.32 -20.75
N GLU A 51 -14.37 15.81 -21.94
CA GLU A 51 -13.59 15.05 -22.92
C GLU A 51 -12.24 14.58 -22.37
N ARG A 52 -11.51 15.49 -21.71
CA ARG A 52 -10.23 15.18 -21.07
C ARG A 52 -10.43 14.19 -19.92
N LEU A 53 -11.49 14.37 -19.12
CA LEU A 53 -11.83 13.48 -18.01
C LEU A 53 -12.11 12.05 -18.49
N VAL A 54 -12.96 11.88 -19.50
CA VAL A 54 -13.31 10.58 -20.09
C VAL A 54 -12.06 9.90 -20.65
N SER A 55 -11.23 10.66 -21.38
CA SER A 55 -9.96 10.14 -21.91
C SER A 55 -9.00 9.71 -20.79
N ALA A 56 -8.92 10.49 -19.71
CA ALA A 56 -8.09 10.16 -18.55
C ALA A 56 -8.57 8.90 -17.82
N LEU A 57 -9.89 8.74 -17.63
CA LEU A 57 -10.48 7.54 -17.03
C LEU A 57 -10.18 6.28 -17.85
N GLN A 58 -10.27 6.38 -19.17
CA GLN A 58 -9.94 5.28 -20.07
C GLN A 58 -8.46 4.89 -19.98
N LEU A 59 -7.54 5.87 -20.00
CA LEU A 59 -6.10 5.64 -19.82
C LEU A 59 -5.77 5.07 -18.43
N ALA A 60 -6.52 5.47 -17.40
CA ALA A 60 -6.38 4.98 -16.03
C ALA A 60 -6.96 3.57 -15.81
N GLY A 61 -7.54 2.95 -16.85
CA GLY A 61 -8.08 1.59 -16.80
C GLY A 61 -9.47 1.47 -16.18
N SER A 62 -10.21 2.57 -16.05
CA SER A 62 -11.57 2.60 -15.47
C SER A 62 -12.50 3.50 -16.30
N PRO A 63 -12.81 3.14 -17.56
CA PRO A 63 -13.71 3.93 -18.39
C PRO A 63 -15.09 4.08 -17.70
N LEU A 64 -15.80 5.16 -18.03
CA LEU A 64 -17.20 5.28 -17.64
C LEU A 64 -18.03 4.15 -18.28
N PRO A 65 -19.16 3.75 -17.67
CA PRO A 65 -20.07 2.78 -18.28
C PRO A 65 -20.53 3.23 -19.68
N ASP A 66 -20.74 2.26 -20.58
CA ASP A 66 -21.13 2.53 -21.98
C ASP A 66 -22.41 3.39 -22.07
N GLU A 67 -23.40 3.15 -21.20
CA GLU A 67 -24.63 3.95 -21.13
C GLU A 67 -24.35 5.44 -20.88
N ASP A 68 -23.42 5.75 -19.97
CA ASP A 68 -23.08 7.13 -19.65
C ASP A 68 -22.22 7.76 -20.77
N LEU A 69 -21.36 6.99 -21.45
CA LEU A 69 -20.62 7.45 -22.63
C LEU A 69 -21.57 7.79 -23.80
N GLU A 70 -22.56 6.94 -24.05
CA GLU A 70 -23.61 7.18 -25.05
C GLU A 70 -24.42 8.42 -24.70
N GLN A 71 -24.83 8.58 -23.44
CA GLN A 71 -25.54 9.77 -22.97
C GLN A 71 -24.71 11.04 -23.17
N LEU A 72 -23.42 11.03 -22.79
CA LEU A 72 -22.52 12.18 -23.01
C LEU A 72 -22.34 12.50 -24.49
N SER A 73 -22.35 11.49 -25.37
CA SER A 73 -22.30 11.69 -26.82
C SER A 73 -23.57 12.33 -27.37
N LEU A 74 -24.75 11.87 -26.93
CA LEU A 74 -26.05 12.41 -27.33
C LEU A 74 -26.21 13.88 -26.92
N LEU A 75 -25.74 14.24 -25.73
CA LEU A 75 -25.80 15.62 -25.23
C LEU A 75 -25.05 16.62 -26.11
N ARG A 76 -23.94 16.20 -26.74
CA ARG A 76 -23.17 17.08 -27.63
C ARG A 76 -23.94 17.51 -28.87
N ALA A 77 -24.88 16.69 -29.33
CA ALA A 77 -25.69 16.97 -30.51
C ALA A 77 -26.90 17.88 -30.22
N SER A 78 -27.17 18.20 -28.96
CA SER A 78 -28.28 19.08 -28.56
C SER A 78 -27.92 20.56 -28.72
N ASP A 79 -28.88 21.40 -29.11
CA ASP A 79 -28.74 22.86 -29.20
C ASP A 79 -29.15 23.59 -27.91
N GLU A 80 -29.65 22.87 -26.90
CA GLU A 80 -30.13 23.45 -25.65
C GLU A 80 -29.03 23.51 -24.57
N ASP A 81 -28.21 24.55 -24.59
CA ASP A 81 -27.07 24.69 -23.66
C ASP A 81 -27.41 24.48 -22.17
N PRO A 82 -28.48 25.09 -21.60
CA PRO A 82 -28.80 24.89 -20.18
C PRO A 82 -29.21 23.45 -19.86
N ARG A 83 -29.77 22.73 -20.83
CA ARG A 83 -30.13 21.32 -20.69
C ARG A 83 -28.87 20.46 -20.73
N VAL A 84 -27.98 20.71 -21.69
CA VAL A 84 -26.70 19.98 -21.83
C VAL A 84 -25.85 20.10 -20.58
N VAL A 85 -25.66 21.32 -20.06
CA VAL A 85 -24.87 21.55 -18.84
C VAL A 85 -25.46 20.82 -17.63
N ARG A 86 -26.79 20.77 -17.51
CA ARG A 86 -27.48 20.09 -16.41
C ARG A 86 -27.31 18.58 -16.51
N GLU A 87 -27.63 17.99 -17.65
CA GLU A 87 -27.60 16.54 -17.86
C GLU A 87 -26.16 16.00 -17.83
N LEU A 88 -25.18 16.77 -18.33
CA LEU A 88 -23.76 16.40 -18.24
C LEU A 88 -23.31 16.29 -16.78
N GLN A 89 -23.65 17.28 -15.95
CA GLN A 89 -23.36 17.20 -14.51
C GLN A 89 -24.04 16.00 -13.87
N GLN A 90 -25.34 15.77 -14.16
CA GLN A 90 -26.08 14.64 -13.62
C GLN A 90 -25.44 13.29 -13.99
N THR A 91 -24.94 13.14 -15.22
CA THR A 91 -24.24 11.92 -15.65
C THR A 91 -22.95 11.70 -14.87
N LEU A 92 -22.10 12.74 -14.73
CA LEU A 92 -20.82 12.63 -14.01
C LEU A 92 -21.00 12.54 -12.49
N ASP A 93 -22.02 13.17 -11.94
CA ASP A 93 -22.29 13.22 -10.50
C ASP A 93 -22.49 11.81 -9.91
N LYS A 94 -23.09 10.87 -10.68
CA LYS A 94 -23.27 9.46 -10.29
C LYS A 94 -21.96 8.78 -9.85
N HIS A 95 -20.85 9.17 -10.46
CA HIS A 95 -19.52 8.56 -10.25
C HIS A 95 -18.69 9.29 -9.20
N CYS A 96 -19.26 10.32 -8.56
CA CYS A 96 -18.54 11.11 -7.58
C CYS A 96 -18.54 10.44 -6.20
N LEU A 97 -17.35 10.18 -5.65
CA LEU A 97 -17.20 9.75 -4.25
C LEU A 97 -17.33 10.94 -3.29
N ALA A 98 -16.92 12.13 -3.75
CA ALA A 98 -16.93 13.35 -2.96
C ALA A 98 -17.37 14.56 -3.79
N ILE A 99 -17.98 15.52 -3.10
CA ILE A 99 -18.34 16.84 -3.63
C ILE A 99 -17.58 17.88 -2.82
N VAL A 100 -16.71 18.62 -3.48
CA VAL A 100 -15.88 19.67 -2.90
C VAL A 100 -16.49 21.01 -3.28
N SER A 101 -16.86 21.81 -2.28
CA SER A 101 -17.31 23.18 -2.46
C SER A 101 -16.24 24.13 -1.96
N ILE A 102 -15.81 25.05 -2.82
CA ILE A 102 -14.84 26.11 -2.53
C ILE A 102 -15.60 27.42 -2.57
N ASN A 103 -15.80 28.02 -1.40
CA ASN A 103 -16.54 29.27 -1.29
C ASN A 103 -15.71 30.47 -1.79
N PRO A 104 -16.29 31.69 -1.90
CA PRO A 104 -15.57 32.89 -2.35
C PRO A 104 -14.32 33.24 -1.53
N GLU A 105 -14.25 32.87 -0.25
CA GLU A 105 -13.08 33.04 0.61
C GLU A 105 -12.05 31.90 0.50
N SER A 106 -12.16 31.03 -0.51
CA SER A 106 -11.29 29.86 -0.73
C SER A 106 -11.30 28.85 0.43
N ARG A 107 -12.40 28.78 1.19
CA ARG A 107 -12.64 27.76 2.21
C ARG A 107 -13.24 26.51 1.57
N VAL A 108 -12.67 25.36 1.92
CA VAL A 108 -13.07 24.07 1.37
C VAL A 108 -14.05 23.37 2.31
N LYS A 109 -15.18 22.97 1.77
CA LYS A 109 -16.15 22.06 2.38
C LYS A 109 -16.26 20.80 1.52
N VAL A 110 -16.37 19.64 2.15
CA VAL A 110 -16.54 18.36 1.48
C VAL A 110 -17.83 17.70 1.93
N ALA A 111 -18.55 17.09 0.99
CA ALA A 111 -19.69 16.23 1.23
C ALA A 111 -19.50 14.89 0.51
N ARG A 112 -20.16 13.86 1.01
CA ARG A 112 -20.19 12.54 0.36
C ARG A 112 -20.95 12.64 -0.96
N GLY A 113 -20.36 12.09 -2.02
CA GLY A 113 -21.02 11.93 -3.31
C GLY A 113 -21.81 10.61 -3.40
N PRO A 114 -22.57 10.40 -4.49
CA PRO A 114 -23.46 9.26 -4.63
C PRO A 114 -22.74 7.93 -4.98
N ALA A 115 -21.48 7.97 -5.42
CA ALA A 115 -20.75 6.76 -5.76
C ALA A 115 -20.58 5.84 -4.54
N GLU A 116 -20.76 4.54 -4.76
CA GLU A 116 -20.56 3.55 -3.71
C GLU A 116 -19.08 3.43 -3.35
N PRO A 117 -18.72 3.49 -2.05
CA PRO A 117 -17.32 3.39 -1.62
C PRO A 117 -16.82 1.94 -1.67
N ILE A 118 -16.64 1.39 -2.85
CA ILE A 118 -16.13 0.02 -3.07
C ILE A 118 -14.68 0.08 -3.55
N LEU A 119 -13.79 -0.67 -2.90
CA LEU A 119 -12.39 -0.81 -3.29
C LEU A 119 -12.06 -2.26 -3.59
N ASP A 120 -10.94 -2.50 -4.26
CA ASP A 120 -10.34 -3.83 -4.38
C ASP A 120 -9.10 -3.93 -3.49
N GLU A 121 -9.01 -4.98 -2.69
CA GLU A 121 -7.79 -5.32 -1.97
C GLU A 121 -6.66 -5.56 -2.98
N ARG A 122 -5.49 -4.98 -2.70
CA ARG A 122 -4.34 -4.96 -3.61
C ARG A 122 -4.65 -4.39 -4.99
N GLY A 123 -5.72 -3.59 -5.14
CA GLY A 123 -6.13 -2.93 -6.38
C GLY A 123 -6.22 -1.41 -6.23
N TRP A 124 -6.16 -0.71 -7.36
CA TRP A 124 -6.42 0.74 -7.44
C TRP A 124 -7.80 0.96 -8.05
N THR A 125 -8.64 1.72 -7.36
CA THR A 125 -9.99 2.08 -7.80
C THR A 125 -10.08 3.59 -8.02
N ASN A 126 -10.69 4.00 -9.14
CA ASN A 126 -10.83 5.40 -9.50
C ASN A 126 -12.24 5.90 -9.22
N PHE A 127 -12.34 7.10 -8.67
CA PHE A 127 -13.59 7.80 -8.40
C PHE A 127 -13.53 9.22 -8.97
N LEU A 128 -14.70 9.80 -9.26
CA LEU A 128 -14.78 11.23 -9.52
C LEU A 128 -14.88 12.04 -8.22
N VAL A 129 -14.40 13.27 -8.30
CA VAL A 129 -14.61 14.32 -7.30
C VAL A 129 -15.18 15.53 -8.02
N LYS A 130 -16.41 15.91 -7.68
CA LYS A 130 -17.02 17.15 -8.19
C LYS A 130 -16.44 18.33 -7.44
N VAL A 131 -15.94 19.34 -8.14
CA VAL A 131 -15.46 20.59 -7.55
C VAL A 131 -16.39 21.72 -7.96
N ILE A 132 -17.05 22.34 -6.98
CA ILE A 132 -17.86 23.54 -7.12
C ILE A 132 -16.98 24.71 -6.65
N ASN A 133 -16.58 25.58 -7.57
CA ASN A 133 -15.50 26.54 -7.35
C ASN A 133 -16.00 27.98 -7.49
N GLU A 134 -16.58 28.52 -6.42
CA GLU A 134 -17.14 29.88 -6.41
C GLU A 134 -16.04 30.96 -6.34
N ALA A 135 -14.86 30.60 -5.82
CA ALA A 135 -13.71 31.50 -5.76
C ALA A 135 -12.87 31.57 -7.04
N GLY A 136 -13.12 30.72 -8.04
CA GLY A 136 -12.29 30.64 -9.24
C GLY A 136 -10.84 30.20 -8.93
N VAL A 137 -10.66 29.35 -7.92
CA VAL A 137 -9.35 28.83 -7.49
C VAL A 137 -8.68 28.06 -8.62
N THR A 138 -7.37 28.28 -8.80
CA THR A 138 -6.50 27.57 -9.74
C THR A 138 -5.37 26.82 -9.04
N ALA A 139 -5.41 26.70 -7.72
CA ALA A 139 -4.48 25.84 -6.98
C ALA A 139 -4.80 24.35 -7.22
N PRO A 140 -3.84 23.42 -6.99
CA PRO A 140 -4.12 21.99 -7.03
C PRO A 140 -5.14 21.58 -5.96
N LEU A 141 -6.05 20.67 -6.32
CA LEU A 141 -6.87 19.96 -5.34
C LEU A 141 -6.08 18.77 -4.80
N GLU A 142 -5.91 18.72 -3.48
CA GLU A 142 -5.21 17.64 -2.80
C GLU A 142 -6.16 16.87 -1.90
N CYS A 143 -5.97 15.56 -1.84
CA CYS A 143 -6.70 14.64 -0.97
C CYS A 143 -5.71 13.97 -0.03
N SER A 144 -6.02 13.95 1.27
CA SER A 144 -5.22 13.29 2.29
C SER A 144 -6.10 12.45 3.21
N SER A 145 -5.48 11.52 3.94
CA SER A 145 -6.18 10.69 4.91
C SER A 145 -5.21 10.20 5.99
N PRO A 146 -5.62 10.15 7.27
CA PRO A 146 -4.81 9.49 8.31
C PRO A 146 -4.51 8.02 7.96
N GLN A 147 -5.44 7.33 7.30
CA GLN A 147 -5.28 5.95 6.85
C GLN A 147 -4.33 5.80 5.67
N ALA A 148 -3.97 6.91 5.02
CA ALA A 148 -2.97 6.98 3.95
C ALA A 148 -1.64 7.61 4.38
N ALA A 149 -1.46 7.87 5.68
CA ALA A 149 -0.17 8.31 6.20
C ALA A 149 0.91 7.24 5.95
N PRO A 150 2.20 7.63 5.84
CA PRO A 150 3.29 6.68 5.61
C PRO A 150 3.30 5.55 6.63
N MET A 151 3.39 4.29 6.21
CA MET A 151 3.47 3.15 7.15
C MET A 151 4.80 3.03 7.88
N VAL A 152 5.84 3.67 7.31
CA VAL A 152 7.21 3.51 7.74
C VAL A 152 7.87 4.87 7.92
N ARG A 153 8.89 4.92 8.77
CA ARG A 153 9.81 6.06 8.82
C ARG A 153 11.17 5.59 8.32
N ARG A 154 11.73 6.29 7.34
CA ARG A 154 13.09 6.04 6.87
C ARG A 154 14.09 6.29 8.00
N SER A 155 15.23 5.63 7.93
CA SER A 155 16.25 5.76 8.95
C SER A 155 16.73 7.20 9.14
N SER A 156 16.80 7.62 10.39
CA SER A 156 17.45 8.83 10.88
C SER A 156 18.95 8.60 11.17
N SER A 157 19.46 7.39 10.89
CA SER A 157 20.77 6.89 11.29
C SER A 157 20.99 6.78 12.81
N ALA A 158 19.94 6.87 13.62
CA ALA A 158 20.04 6.71 15.07
C ALA A 158 20.28 5.24 15.48
N ALA A 159 21.14 5.03 16.47
CA ALA A 159 21.41 3.69 17.03
C ALA A 159 20.24 3.12 17.85
N ALA A 160 19.47 3.98 18.51
CA ALA A 160 18.25 3.65 19.24
C ALA A 160 17.13 4.62 18.82
N PRO A 161 16.50 4.41 17.65
CA PRO A 161 15.45 5.29 17.16
C PRO A 161 14.18 5.21 18.03
N LYS A 162 13.42 6.31 18.09
CA LYS A 162 12.11 6.30 18.74
C LYS A 162 11.05 5.74 17.79
N LEU A 163 10.33 4.71 18.23
CA LEU A 163 9.20 4.11 17.51
C LEU A 163 7.94 4.99 17.57
N GLU A 164 7.94 6.08 16.82
CA GLU A 164 6.79 6.98 16.59
C GLU A 164 5.72 6.39 15.66
N ILE A 165 6.06 5.34 14.92
CA ILE A 165 5.09 4.55 14.15
C ILE A 165 5.22 3.13 14.65
N THR A 166 4.31 2.74 15.53
CA THR A 166 4.23 1.37 16.05
C THR A 166 3.71 0.41 14.97
N PRO A 167 3.93 -0.91 15.11
CA PRO A 167 3.32 -1.90 14.22
C PRO A 167 1.79 -1.77 14.14
N ALA A 168 1.13 -1.44 15.25
CA ALA A 168 -0.32 -1.22 15.28
C ALA A 168 -0.74 0.02 14.47
N GLU A 169 0.01 1.11 14.53
CA GLU A 169 -0.26 2.31 13.73
C GLU A 169 0.00 2.07 12.24
N ALA A 170 1.08 1.38 11.89
CA ALA A 170 1.33 0.95 10.51
C ALA A 170 0.20 0.04 9.99
N GLY A 171 -0.34 -0.83 10.85
CA GLY A 171 -1.52 -1.65 10.57
C GLY A 171 -2.77 -0.82 10.23
N ARG A 172 -2.99 0.33 10.89
CA ARG A 172 -4.12 1.23 10.62
C ARG A 172 -3.98 2.04 9.32
N ARG A 173 -2.78 2.14 8.74
CA ARG A 173 -2.46 2.91 7.53
C ARG A 173 -2.60 2.05 6.27
N TRP A 174 -3.83 1.62 5.99
CA TRP A 174 -4.15 0.61 4.97
C TRP A 174 -4.44 1.18 3.56
N LEU A 175 -4.78 2.46 3.46
CA LEU A 175 -5.27 3.13 2.24
C LEU A 175 -4.10 3.83 1.53
N ASP A 176 -4.01 3.86 0.20
CA ASP A 176 -3.17 4.82 -0.54
C ASP A 176 -4.00 5.72 -1.44
N ILE A 177 -3.50 6.93 -1.69
CA ILE A 177 -4.24 8.00 -2.38
C ILE A 177 -3.36 8.59 -3.47
N ALA A 178 -3.93 8.74 -4.67
CA ALA A 178 -3.34 9.51 -5.75
C ALA A 178 -4.40 10.34 -6.47
N MET A 179 -4.01 11.52 -6.98
CA MET A 179 -4.83 12.34 -7.86
C MET A 179 -4.27 12.26 -9.28
N ILE A 180 -5.11 11.98 -10.27
CA ILE A 180 -4.67 11.98 -11.67
C ILE A 180 -4.48 13.43 -12.12
N THR A 181 -3.22 13.83 -12.25
CA THR A 181 -2.81 15.21 -12.54
C THR A 181 -1.97 15.34 -13.81
N ASN A 182 -1.63 14.21 -14.44
CA ASN A 182 -0.90 14.14 -15.71
C ASN A 182 -1.87 14.20 -16.89
N GLN A 183 -1.32 14.51 -18.08
CA GLN A 183 -2.12 14.57 -19.31
C GLN A 183 -2.96 13.30 -19.51
N PRO A 184 -4.24 13.42 -19.91
CA PRO A 184 -4.90 14.64 -20.40
C PRO A 184 -5.47 15.56 -19.31
N MET A 185 -5.33 15.21 -18.03
CA MET A 185 -5.68 16.09 -16.90
C MET A 185 -4.59 17.13 -16.65
N THR A 186 -4.88 18.08 -15.77
CA THR A 186 -3.94 19.10 -15.30
C THR A 186 -3.72 18.99 -13.81
N LYS A 187 -2.58 19.47 -13.30
CA LYS A 187 -2.31 19.51 -11.86
C LYS A 187 -3.20 20.51 -11.12
N THR A 188 -3.44 21.66 -11.71
CA THR A 188 -4.18 22.78 -11.11
C THR A 188 -5.65 22.77 -11.52
N LEU A 189 -6.51 23.27 -10.63
CA LEU A 189 -7.88 23.65 -10.97
C LEU A 189 -7.89 24.69 -12.09
N SER A 190 -8.97 24.68 -12.86
CA SER A 190 -9.15 25.53 -14.04
C SER A 190 -9.69 26.92 -13.71
N GLY A 191 -10.27 27.10 -12.52
CA GLY A 191 -11.03 28.29 -12.14
C GLY A 191 -12.46 28.30 -12.67
N LEU A 192 -12.91 27.25 -13.39
CA LEU A 192 -14.31 27.10 -13.80
C LEU A 192 -15.20 26.88 -12.58
N ALA A 193 -16.44 27.38 -12.65
CA ALA A 193 -17.42 27.25 -11.57
C ALA A 193 -17.75 25.80 -11.19
N VAL A 194 -17.62 24.87 -12.15
CA VAL A 194 -17.66 23.43 -11.89
C VAL A 194 -16.61 22.71 -12.72
N GLU A 195 -15.92 21.76 -12.11
CA GLU A 195 -15.01 20.84 -12.78
C GLU A 195 -14.94 19.50 -12.03
N TYR A 196 -14.47 18.45 -12.70
CA TYR A 196 -14.38 17.10 -12.16
C TYR A 196 -12.93 16.62 -12.13
N ARG A 197 -12.55 15.95 -11.04
CA ARG A 197 -11.21 15.39 -10.82
C ARG A 197 -11.29 13.89 -10.59
N ILE A 198 -10.20 13.19 -10.89
CA ILE A 198 -10.10 11.74 -10.68
C ILE A 198 -9.25 11.48 -9.45
N LEU A 199 -9.87 10.85 -8.45
CA LEU A 199 -9.24 10.37 -7.23
C LEU A 199 -9.01 8.87 -7.38
N GLN A 200 -7.77 8.42 -7.18
CA GLN A 200 -7.42 7.00 -7.15
C GLN A 200 -7.17 6.59 -5.70
N LEU A 201 -7.78 5.49 -5.30
CA LEU A 201 -7.66 4.91 -3.98
C LEU A 201 -7.17 3.46 -4.10
N TYR A 202 -6.20 3.07 -3.28
CA TYR A 202 -5.72 1.69 -3.18
C TYR A 202 -5.98 1.14 -1.79
N SER A 203 -6.49 -0.09 -1.70
CA SER A 203 -6.59 -0.79 -0.41
C SER A 203 -5.51 -1.85 -0.27
N ARG A 204 -4.75 -1.83 0.84
CA ARG A 204 -3.89 -2.95 1.23
C ARG A 204 -4.70 -4.15 1.72
N ASP A 205 -5.87 -3.90 2.31
CA ASP A 205 -6.61 -4.86 3.12
C ASP A 205 -8.03 -5.11 2.59
N ALA A 206 -8.53 -6.35 2.70
CA ALA A 206 -9.92 -6.69 2.41
C ALA A 206 -10.91 -6.39 3.55
N GLY A 207 -12.20 -6.42 3.22
CA GLY A 207 -13.33 -6.29 4.13
C GLY A 207 -13.75 -4.84 4.35
N ARG A 208 -14.62 -4.63 5.36
CA ARG A 208 -15.08 -3.28 5.71
C ARG A 208 -13.95 -2.48 6.35
N ARG A 209 -13.68 -1.28 5.83
CA ARG A 209 -12.63 -0.38 6.32
C ARG A 209 -13.12 1.06 6.28
N GLU A 210 -12.95 1.79 7.38
CA GLU A 210 -13.27 3.22 7.39
C GLU A 210 -12.00 4.04 7.13
N ALA A 211 -12.13 5.08 6.29
CA ALA A 211 -11.12 6.12 6.15
C ALA A 211 -11.76 7.51 6.14
N THR A 212 -11.04 8.48 6.69
CA THR A 212 -11.41 9.88 6.62
C THR A 212 -10.64 10.53 5.48
N LEU A 213 -11.35 11.06 4.48
CA LEU A 213 -10.75 11.81 3.38
C LEU A 213 -10.87 13.30 3.65
N SER A 214 -9.75 14.01 3.59
CA SER A 214 -9.65 15.45 3.75
C SER A 214 -9.25 16.10 2.42
N MET A 215 -10.00 17.10 1.97
CA MET A 215 -9.69 17.84 0.74
C MET A 215 -9.22 19.28 1.04
N HIS A 216 -8.21 19.75 0.32
CA HIS A 216 -7.75 21.14 0.41
C HIS A 216 -7.16 21.65 -0.91
N VAL A 217 -7.07 22.98 -1.04
CA VAL A 217 -6.50 23.66 -2.22
C VAL A 217 -5.31 24.57 -1.84
N GLY A 218 -4.65 24.28 -0.72
CA GLY A 218 -3.47 25.01 -0.23
C GLY A 218 -3.47 25.20 1.28
N GLN A 219 -2.42 25.85 1.80
CA GLN A 219 -2.37 26.18 3.24
C GLN A 219 -3.45 27.19 3.63
N GLY A 220 -4.09 26.96 4.77
CA GLY A 220 -5.10 27.87 5.32
C GLY A 220 -6.46 27.83 4.62
N THR A 221 -6.71 26.87 3.70
CA THR A 221 -8.00 26.69 3.02
C THR A 221 -8.98 25.80 3.80
N GLN A 222 -8.52 25.22 4.91
CA GLN A 222 -9.34 24.40 5.80
C GLN A 222 -10.42 25.27 6.44
N ASP A 223 -11.67 24.86 6.32
CA ASP A 223 -12.77 25.51 7.03
C ASP A 223 -12.61 25.30 8.55
N LEU A 224 -12.90 26.35 9.32
CA LEU A 224 -12.82 26.34 10.78
C LEU A 224 -13.94 25.44 11.31
N GLY A 225 -13.65 24.15 11.48
CA GLY A 225 -14.60 23.15 12.00
C GLY A 225 -14.58 21.79 11.33
N PHE A 226 -13.45 21.35 10.73
CA PHE A 226 -13.29 20.02 10.11
C PHE A 226 -14.28 19.71 8.97
N ARG A 227 -14.82 20.74 8.31
CA ARG A 227 -15.76 20.56 7.20
C ARG A 227 -15.08 20.14 5.89
N SER A 228 -13.76 20.11 5.88
CA SER A 228 -12.94 19.56 4.79
C SER A 228 -12.89 18.04 4.78
N ASP A 229 -13.46 17.38 5.79
CA ASP A 229 -13.24 15.96 6.09
C ASP A 229 -14.53 15.16 5.94
N ILE A 230 -14.46 14.00 5.28
CA ILE A 230 -15.57 13.06 5.19
C ILE A 230 -15.13 11.65 5.62
N PRO A 231 -15.76 11.06 6.67
CA PRO A 231 -15.57 9.65 6.97
C PRO A 231 -16.37 8.81 5.97
N LEU A 232 -15.71 7.81 5.38
CA LEU A 232 -16.30 6.87 4.44
C LEU A 232 -16.01 5.45 4.90
N LEU A 233 -17.06 4.65 5.05
CA LEU A 233 -16.95 3.21 5.23
C LEU A 233 -16.86 2.54 3.85
N PHE A 234 -15.69 2.01 3.53
CA PHE A 234 -15.43 1.28 2.30
C PHE A 234 -15.72 -0.21 2.46
N GLU A 235 -16.22 -0.81 1.39
CA GLU A 235 -16.24 -2.26 1.18
C GLU A 235 -15.05 -2.64 0.29
N CYS A 236 -14.01 -3.22 0.88
CA CYS A 236 -12.83 -3.67 0.13
C CYS A 236 -13.02 -5.14 -0.27
N ARG A 237 -13.29 -5.39 -1.56
CA ARG A 237 -13.46 -6.75 -2.08
C ARG A 237 -12.13 -7.51 -1.97
N PRO A 238 -12.14 -8.79 -1.56
CA PRO A 238 -10.91 -9.55 -1.42
C PRO A 238 -10.21 -9.75 -2.76
N SER A 239 -8.89 -9.73 -2.72
CA SER A 239 -8.05 -10.07 -3.86
C SER A 239 -8.12 -11.57 -4.18
N ARG A 240 -7.61 -11.94 -5.35
CA ARG A 240 -7.56 -13.32 -5.83
C ARG A 240 -6.23 -13.96 -5.43
N GLU A 241 -6.31 -15.13 -4.81
CA GLU A 241 -5.13 -15.95 -4.53
C GLU A 241 -4.58 -16.55 -5.83
N ILE A 242 -3.28 -16.34 -6.06
CA ILE A 242 -2.51 -16.96 -7.14
C ILE A 242 -1.46 -17.87 -6.49
N ARG A 243 -1.66 -19.18 -6.57
CA ARG A 243 -0.74 -20.18 -5.99
C ARG A 243 0.49 -20.31 -6.87
N LEU A 244 1.67 -20.35 -6.26
CA LEU A 244 2.93 -20.39 -6.99
C LEU A 244 3.49 -21.81 -6.99
N SER A 245 3.85 -22.31 -8.18
CA SER A 245 4.82 -23.39 -8.29
C SER A 245 6.11 -22.85 -8.90
N ILE A 246 7.19 -22.87 -8.13
CA ILE A 246 8.48 -22.29 -8.50
C ILE A 246 9.51 -23.40 -8.51
N ARG A 247 10.03 -23.70 -9.70
CA ARG A 247 11.04 -24.73 -9.92
C ARG A 247 12.33 -24.09 -10.41
N ASP A 248 13.44 -24.49 -9.81
CA ASP A 248 14.77 -24.12 -10.25
C ASP A 248 15.14 -24.88 -11.55
N HIS A 249 16.29 -24.58 -12.15
CA HIS A 249 16.84 -25.18 -13.36
C HIS A 249 16.97 -26.71 -13.31
N ASP A 250 17.07 -27.29 -12.11
CA ASP A 250 17.15 -28.73 -11.86
C ASP A 250 15.82 -29.36 -11.43
N GLY A 251 14.74 -28.58 -11.44
CA GLY A 251 13.39 -28.99 -11.05
C GLY A 251 13.12 -28.97 -9.55
N GLN A 252 14.08 -28.60 -8.69
CA GLN A 252 13.84 -28.49 -7.25
C GLN A 252 13.01 -27.25 -6.89
N PRO A 253 12.21 -27.29 -5.81
CA PRO A 253 11.53 -26.09 -5.28
C PRO A 253 12.55 -25.02 -4.87
N THR A 254 12.25 -23.76 -5.16
CA THR A 254 13.13 -22.64 -4.75
C THR A 254 12.36 -21.34 -4.51
N THR A 255 13.09 -20.29 -4.16
CA THR A 255 12.62 -18.90 -4.06
C THR A 255 13.17 -18.10 -5.23
N CYS A 256 12.36 -17.21 -5.79
CA CYS A 256 12.79 -16.24 -6.80
C CYS A 256 12.17 -14.86 -6.55
N SER A 257 12.70 -13.85 -7.23
CA SER A 257 12.07 -12.55 -7.31
C SER A 257 10.96 -12.52 -8.36
N LEU A 258 9.90 -11.79 -8.06
CA LEU A 258 8.73 -11.57 -8.91
C LEU A 258 8.49 -10.06 -9.02
N LEU A 259 8.68 -9.50 -10.20
CA LEU A 259 8.27 -8.15 -10.54
C LEU A 259 6.92 -8.19 -11.24
N ILE A 260 5.88 -7.66 -10.60
CA ILE A 260 4.50 -7.71 -11.08
C ILE A 260 4.08 -6.30 -11.46
N LYS A 261 3.77 -6.07 -12.74
CA LYS A 261 3.26 -4.79 -13.25
C LYS A 261 1.91 -4.99 -13.91
N ASP A 262 1.00 -4.04 -13.75
CA ASP A 262 -0.20 -4.00 -14.57
C ASP A 262 0.04 -3.26 -15.90
N ARG A 263 -1.01 -3.13 -16.72
CA ARG A 263 -0.96 -2.40 -17.99
C ARG A 263 -0.63 -0.91 -17.86
N GLN A 264 -0.78 -0.33 -16.66
CA GLN A 264 -0.43 1.06 -16.37
C GLN A 264 1.01 1.17 -15.84
N GLY A 265 1.75 0.05 -15.72
CA GLY A 265 3.09 0.01 -15.17
C GLY A 265 3.14 0.13 -13.64
N ARG A 266 2.00 0.03 -12.95
CA ARG A 266 1.94 0.06 -11.49
C ARG A 266 2.49 -1.25 -10.94
N VAL A 267 3.30 -1.15 -9.90
CA VAL A 267 3.98 -2.29 -9.28
C VAL A 267 3.13 -2.89 -8.16
N TYR A 268 3.07 -4.22 -8.10
CA TYR A 268 2.27 -4.98 -7.13
C TYR A 268 3.13 -5.92 -6.26
N PRO A 269 2.82 -6.05 -4.96
CA PRO A 269 1.91 -5.19 -4.18
C PRO A 269 2.35 -3.72 -4.20
N ASN A 270 1.46 -2.75 -3.96
CA ASN A 270 1.84 -1.33 -4.01
C ASN A 270 3.02 -1.02 -3.05
N PRO A 271 4.19 -0.54 -3.54
CA PRO A 271 5.38 -0.31 -2.72
C PRO A 271 5.13 0.53 -1.46
N SER A 272 4.32 1.58 -1.56
CA SER A 272 4.01 2.46 -0.43
C SER A 272 3.27 1.77 0.73
N ARG A 273 2.73 0.57 0.49
CA ARG A 273 1.97 -0.24 1.45
C ARG A 273 2.64 -1.58 1.76
N ARG A 274 3.96 -1.67 1.60
CA ARG A 274 4.76 -2.85 1.94
C ARG A 274 5.48 -2.69 3.30
N LEU A 275 5.59 -3.80 4.01
CA LEU A 275 6.49 -4.04 5.13
C LEU A 275 7.20 -5.37 4.85
N ALA A 276 8.24 -5.69 5.64
CA ALA A 276 8.85 -7.02 5.62
C ALA A 276 7.78 -8.14 5.56
N PRO A 277 7.97 -9.15 4.69
CA PRO A 277 9.17 -9.42 3.90
C PRO A 277 9.26 -8.65 2.58
N ASP A 278 8.28 -7.82 2.24
CA ASP A 278 8.26 -7.07 0.98
C ASP A 278 8.86 -5.67 1.18
N PHE A 279 10.02 -5.40 0.60
CA PHE A 279 10.68 -4.11 0.83
C PHE A 279 10.05 -3.01 -0.05
N PHE A 280 9.69 -1.87 0.57
CA PHE A 280 9.02 -0.76 -0.12
C PHE A 280 9.90 -0.05 -1.16
N PHE A 281 11.23 -0.24 -1.08
CA PHE A 281 12.20 0.39 -1.97
C PHE A 281 12.69 -0.55 -3.09
N HIS A 282 12.18 -1.77 -3.15
CA HIS A 282 12.36 -2.69 -4.28
C HIS A 282 11.10 -2.70 -5.13
N GLU A 283 11.23 -2.90 -6.44
CA GLU A 283 10.05 -3.12 -7.28
C GLU A 283 9.53 -4.56 -7.09
N GLN A 284 10.43 -5.53 -7.12
CA GLN A 284 10.16 -6.95 -7.00
C GLN A 284 9.88 -7.38 -5.55
N VAL A 285 9.19 -8.52 -5.41
CA VAL A 285 8.99 -9.25 -4.15
C VAL A 285 9.54 -10.66 -4.27
N TYR A 286 9.86 -11.32 -3.16
CA TYR A 286 10.41 -12.68 -3.18
C TYR A 286 9.38 -13.68 -2.68
N ARG A 287 9.19 -14.75 -3.45
CA ARG A 287 8.28 -15.84 -3.08
C ARG A 287 8.92 -17.20 -3.30
N ALA A 288 8.62 -18.12 -2.39
CA ALA A 288 9.04 -19.52 -2.46
C ALA A 288 7.97 -20.39 -3.14
N ASP A 289 8.38 -21.54 -3.67
CA ASP A 289 7.45 -22.59 -4.13
C ASP A 289 6.39 -22.90 -3.05
N GLY A 290 5.13 -22.98 -3.47
CA GLY A 290 3.99 -23.24 -2.58
C GLY A 290 3.44 -22.02 -1.84
N GLU A 291 4.09 -20.86 -1.94
CA GLU A 291 3.50 -19.59 -1.48
C GLU A 291 2.46 -19.05 -2.48
N SER A 292 1.80 -17.96 -2.12
CA SER A 292 0.77 -17.32 -2.94
C SER A 292 1.03 -15.82 -3.13
N LEU A 293 0.57 -15.29 -4.27
CA LEU A 293 0.33 -13.86 -4.48
C LEU A 293 -1.15 -13.56 -4.31
N HIS A 294 -1.44 -12.28 -4.05
CA HIS A 294 -2.78 -11.75 -3.91
C HIS A 294 -2.90 -10.55 -4.85
N LEU A 295 -3.71 -10.69 -5.89
CA LEU A 295 -3.87 -9.69 -6.95
C LEU A 295 -5.35 -9.35 -7.15
N ALA A 296 -5.65 -8.08 -7.39
CA ALA A 296 -6.99 -7.69 -7.82
C ALA A 296 -7.28 -8.27 -9.22
N PRO A 297 -8.55 -8.35 -9.64
CA PRO A 297 -8.88 -8.72 -11.01
C PRO A 297 -8.24 -7.75 -12.02
N GLY A 298 -7.64 -8.29 -13.08
CA GLY A 298 -6.90 -7.48 -14.04
C GLY A 298 -5.89 -8.26 -14.87
N GLU A 299 -5.13 -7.55 -15.69
CA GLU A 299 -4.06 -8.09 -16.52
C GLU A 299 -2.70 -7.61 -15.98
N TYR A 300 -1.77 -8.56 -15.84
CA TYR A 300 -0.46 -8.36 -15.26
C TYR A 300 0.64 -8.95 -16.13
N ASP A 301 1.75 -8.24 -16.21
CA ASP A 301 3.02 -8.74 -16.70
C ASP A 301 3.91 -9.08 -15.50
N ILE A 302 4.27 -10.36 -15.37
CA ILE A 302 5.14 -10.84 -14.29
C ILE A 302 6.50 -11.19 -14.86
N VAL A 303 7.57 -10.71 -14.22
CA VAL A 303 8.95 -11.11 -14.52
C VAL A 303 9.50 -11.87 -13.32
N ALA A 304 9.82 -13.15 -13.53
CA ALA A 304 10.49 -13.99 -12.54
C ALA A 304 12.00 -14.04 -12.78
N TYR A 305 12.79 -13.91 -11.73
CA TYR A 305 14.26 -13.84 -11.81
C TYR A 305 14.93 -14.36 -10.53
N ARG A 306 16.15 -14.90 -10.64
CA ARG A 306 16.88 -15.49 -9.50
C ARG A 306 18.38 -15.15 -9.53
N GLY A 307 18.71 -13.90 -9.84
CA GLY A 307 20.10 -13.43 -9.88
C GLY A 307 20.80 -13.59 -11.25
N PRO A 308 22.03 -13.07 -11.38
CA PRO A 308 22.74 -12.85 -12.66
C PRO A 308 23.05 -14.12 -13.45
N GLU A 309 23.01 -15.28 -12.82
CA GLU A 309 23.23 -16.58 -13.46
C GLU A 309 21.98 -17.15 -14.16
N TYR A 310 20.87 -16.42 -14.11
CA TYR A 310 19.58 -16.83 -14.68
C TYR A 310 19.09 -15.91 -15.79
N HIS A 311 18.30 -16.47 -16.71
CA HIS A 311 17.49 -15.68 -17.62
C HIS A 311 16.19 -15.25 -16.92
N ALA A 312 15.80 -13.99 -17.11
CA ALA A 312 14.49 -13.51 -16.68
C ALA A 312 13.37 -14.20 -17.46
N THR A 313 12.34 -14.66 -16.76
CA THR A 313 11.18 -15.35 -17.33
C THR A 313 9.98 -14.42 -17.32
N GLN A 314 9.40 -14.14 -18.49
CA GLN A 314 8.22 -13.29 -18.62
C GLN A 314 6.95 -14.14 -18.65
N LEU A 315 5.97 -13.77 -17.83
CA LEU A 315 4.75 -14.52 -17.59
C LEU A 315 3.55 -13.55 -17.60
N PRO A 316 2.79 -13.46 -18.70
CA PRO A 316 1.52 -12.72 -18.68
C PRO A 316 0.50 -13.47 -17.83
N LEU A 317 -0.28 -12.74 -17.04
CA LEU A 317 -1.31 -13.29 -16.17
C LEU A 317 -2.59 -12.46 -16.25
N THR A 318 -3.71 -13.12 -16.54
CA THR A 318 -5.05 -12.53 -16.42
C THR A 318 -5.74 -13.10 -15.20
N VAL A 319 -6.06 -12.22 -14.25
CA VAL A 319 -6.76 -12.54 -13.01
C VAL A 319 -8.25 -12.26 -13.18
N ALA A 320 -9.06 -13.32 -13.17
CA ALA A 320 -10.51 -13.20 -13.29
C ALA A 320 -11.15 -12.70 -11.98
N ALA A 321 -12.29 -12.01 -12.09
CA ALA A 321 -13.05 -11.52 -10.94
C ALA A 321 -13.65 -12.66 -10.10
N GLU A 322 -14.03 -13.76 -10.76
CA GLU A 322 -14.67 -14.92 -10.17
C GLU A 322 -13.99 -16.21 -10.67
N GLY A 323 -14.24 -17.33 -9.97
CA GLY A 323 -13.71 -18.65 -10.30
C GLY A 323 -12.86 -19.25 -9.18
N ASP A 324 -12.13 -20.32 -9.49
CA ASP A 324 -11.21 -20.99 -8.57
C ASP A 324 -9.86 -20.25 -8.45
N PRO A 325 -9.07 -20.48 -7.38
CA PRO A 325 -7.71 -19.96 -7.28
C PRO A 325 -6.87 -20.38 -8.49
N GLN A 326 -6.18 -19.41 -9.09
CA GLN A 326 -5.31 -19.68 -10.25
C GLN A 326 -3.93 -20.13 -9.76
N ALA A 327 -3.23 -20.91 -10.58
CA ALA A 327 -1.84 -21.27 -10.34
C ALA A 327 -0.92 -20.56 -11.35
N LEU A 328 0.22 -20.09 -10.88
CA LEU A 328 1.31 -19.56 -11.70
C LEU A 328 2.50 -20.53 -11.60
N GLU A 329 2.84 -21.14 -12.72
CA GLU A 329 4.02 -22.01 -12.83
C GLU A 329 5.22 -21.18 -13.31
N VAL A 330 6.30 -21.25 -12.56
CA VAL A 330 7.57 -20.56 -12.82
C VAL A 330 8.65 -21.62 -12.95
N GLN A 331 9.19 -21.77 -14.15
CA GLN A 331 10.36 -22.61 -14.42
C GLN A 331 11.57 -21.72 -14.69
N LEU A 332 12.48 -21.66 -13.73
CA LEU A 332 13.69 -20.86 -13.87
C LEU A 332 14.68 -21.52 -14.83
N SER A 333 15.39 -20.69 -15.59
CA SER A 333 16.38 -21.12 -16.57
C SER A 333 17.75 -20.51 -16.25
N ARG A 334 18.65 -21.33 -15.69
CA ARG A 334 20.04 -20.96 -15.41
C ARG A 334 20.88 -21.09 -16.68
N TRP A 335 21.70 -20.08 -16.99
CA TRP A 335 22.56 -20.09 -18.18
C TRP A 335 24.03 -20.40 -17.86
N ILE A 336 24.43 -20.23 -16.59
CA ILE A 336 25.75 -20.62 -16.07
C ILE A 336 25.61 -20.98 -14.60
N HIS A 337 26.40 -21.93 -14.10
CA HIS A 337 26.42 -22.27 -12.67
C HIS A 337 27.84 -22.13 -12.13
N MET A 338 28.21 -20.93 -11.69
CA MET A 338 29.60 -20.62 -11.33
C MET A 338 30.09 -21.43 -10.12
N ALA A 339 29.19 -21.77 -9.20
CA ALA A 339 29.53 -22.60 -8.03
C ALA A 339 30.00 -24.02 -8.42
N GLN A 340 29.53 -24.58 -9.54
CA GLN A 340 30.05 -25.86 -10.07
C GLN A 340 31.49 -25.75 -10.59
N HIS A 341 31.95 -24.52 -10.86
CA HIS A 341 33.32 -24.21 -11.25
C HIS A 341 34.17 -23.72 -10.07
N GLY A 342 33.67 -23.80 -8.84
CA GLY A 342 34.38 -23.36 -7.63
C GLY A 342 34.33 -21.85 -7.39
N TRP A 343 33.48 -21.12 -8.11
CA TRP A 343 33.27 -19.68 -7.93
C TRP A 343 31.93 -19.44 -7.25
N PHE A 344 31.95 -18.89 -6.03
CA PHE A 344 30.75 -18.68 -5.22
C PHE A 344 30.35 -17.20 -5.25
N SER A 345 29.08 -16.93 -5.53
CA SER A 345 28.52 -15.57 -5.47
C SER A 345 28.46 -15.12 -4.00
N GLY A 346 28.85 -13.87 -3.74
CA GLY A 346 28.92 -13.35 -2.39
C GLY A 346 28.63 -11.86 -2.32
N ASP A 347 27.74 -11.48 -1.41
CA ASP A 347 27.57 -10.10 -0.98
C ASP A 347 28.01 -9.99 0.48
N HIS A 348 29.15 -9.34 0.70
CA HIS A 348 29.77 -9.22 2.01
C HIS A 348 29.40 -7.92 2.74
N HIS A 349 28.51 -7.11 2.18
CA HIS A 349 28.10 -5.82 2.76
C HIS A 349 26.61 -5.60 2.58
N VAL A 350 25.81 -6.35 3.33
CA VAL A 350 24.34 -6.23 3.32
C VAL A 350 23.87 -5.58 4.61
N HIS A 351 22.89 -4.68 4.56
CA HIS A 351 22.26 -4.11 5.75
C HIS A 351 20.84 -4.63 5.95
N ALA A 352 20.44 -4.80 7.21
CA ALA A 352 19.07 -5.10 7.62
C ALA A 352 18.37 -3.90 8.29
N ALA A 353 19.10 -2.81 8.55
CA ALA A 353 18.57 -1.55 9.04
C ALA A 353 19.37 -0.38 8.46
N GLY A 354 18.87 0.85 8.57
CA GLY A 354 19.52 2.00 7.96
C GLY A 354 19.39 2.04 6.44
N CYS A 355 20.07 2.99 5.79
CA CYS A 355 19.96 3.22 4.35
C CYS A 355 18.49 3.38 3.90
N ALA A 356 18.01 2.48 3.04
CA ALA A 356 16.62 2.46 2.58
C ALA A 356 15.68 1.71 3.54
N HIS A 357 16.20 0.88 4.45
CA HIS A 357 15.38 0.23 5.46
C HIS A 357 14.74 1.26 6.37
N TYR A 358 13.53 0.94 6.79
CA TYR A 358 12.84 1.74 7.77
C TYR A 358 13.38 1.47 9.16
N GLU A 359 13.37 2.49 10.01
CA GLU A 359 13.60 2.33 11.45
C GLU A 359 12.30 2.10 12.21
N ASN A 360 11.17 2.59 11.69
CA ASN A 360 9.85 2.29 12.23
C ASN A 360 9.06 1.52 11.15
N PRO A 361 8.36 0.43 11.49
CA PRO A 361 7.90 0.09 12.85
C PRO A 361 8.74 -0.91 13.65
N THR A 362 9.85 -1.44 13.12
CA THR A 362 10.56 -2.59 13.72
C THR A 362 12.09 -2.49 13.72
N GLU A 363 12.66 -1.29 13.58
CA GLU A 363 14.12 -1.06 13.68
C GLU A 363 14.93 -1.85 12.64
N GLY A 364 14.44 -1.85 11.40
CA GLY A 364 14.93 -2.67 10.31
C GLY A 364 14.07 -3.92 10.08
N VAL A 365 14.70 -4.95 9.52
CA VAL A 365 14.08 -6.22 9.14
C VAL A 365 14.74 -7.38 9.89
N SER A 366 14.12 -8.56 9.81
CA SER A 366 14.57 -9.77 10.51
C SER A 366 15.58 -10.59 9.68
N PRO A 367 16.37 -11.47 10.32
CA PRO A 367 17.22 -12.42 9.60
C PRO A 367 16.46 -13.31 8.61
N GLU A 368 15.20 -13.67 8.88
CA GLU A 368 14.35 -14.45 7.99
C GLU A 368 14.05 -13.71 6.68
N ASP A 369 13.86 -12.39 6.75
CA ASP A 369 13.68 -11.54 5.56
C ASP A 369 14.97 -11.50 4.72
N MET A 370 16.12 -11.43 5.38
CA MET A 370 17.42 -11.41 4.71
C MET A 370 17.74 -12.73 4.00
N VAL A 371 17.48 -13.88 4.63
CA VAL A 371 17.65 -15.20 3.98
C VAL A 371 16.75 -15.32 2.76
N ARG A 372 15.51 -14.82 2.83
CA ARG A 372 14.59 -14.86 1.68
C ARG A 372 15.19 -14.14 0.46
N HIS A 373 15.79 -12.98 0.66
CA HIS A 373 16.43 -12.22 -0.42
C HIS A 373 17.68 -12.93 -0.93
N LEU A 374 18.52 -13.44 -0.03
CA LEU A 374 19.73 -14.18 -0.38
C LEU A 374 19.44 -15.41 -1.25
N VAL A 375 18.45 -16.22 -0.87
CA VAL A 375 18.02 -17.38 -1.67
C VAL A 375 17.34 -16.96 -2.96
N GLY A 376 16.55 -15.88 -2.91
CA GLY A 376 15.82 -15.33 -4.05
C GLY A 376 16.70 -14.71 -5.14
N GLU A 377 17.90 -14.26 -4.77
CA GLU A 377 18.92 -13.72 -5.69
C GLU A 377 20.04 -14.72 -6.01
N ASP A 378 19.91 -15.98 -5.56
CA ASP A 378 20.92 -17.05 -5.72
C ASP A 378 22.33 -16.67 -5.21
N LEU A 379 22.39 -15.94 -4.10
CA LEU A 379 23.67 -15.61 -3.46
C LEU A 379 24.18 -16.78 -2.62
N ASN A 380 25.40 -17.26 -2.86
CA ASN A 380 25.96 -18.36 -2.06
C ASN A 380 26.37 -17.92 -0.66
N VAL A 381 26.82 -16.68 -0.51
CA VAL A 381 27.24 -16.10 0.77
C VAL A 381 26.66 -14.69 0.92
N GLY A 382 26.04 -14.40 2.06
CA GLY A 382 25.59 -13.06 2.42
C GLY A 382 26.02 -12.69 3.83
N CYS A 383 26.74 -11.57 3.96
CA CYS A 383 27.14 -11.03 5.25
C CYS A 383 26.24 -9.83 5.58
N VAL A 384 25.39 -9.99 6.58
CA VAL A 384 24.56 -8.91 7.12
C VAL A 384 25.38 -8.16 8.16
N LEU A 385 25.69 -6.91 7.85
CA LEU A 385 26.50 -6.04 8.69
C LEU A 385 25.61 -5.18 9.57
N SER A 386 25.56 -5.54 10.86
CA SER A 386 25.03 -4.67 11.90
C SER A 386 25.93 -3.44 12.01
N TRP A 387 25.32 -2.26 12.09
CA TRP A 387 26.03 -0.99 12.04
C TRP A 387 25.25 0.07 12.80
N GLY A 388 25.74 1.32 12.82
CA GLY A 388 25.23 2.40 13.66
C GLY A 388 23.69 2.49 13.74
N PRO A 389 22.94 2.58 12.62
CA PRO A 389 21.49 2.67 12.64
C PRO A 389 20.82 1.40 13.21
N CYS A 390 19.91 1.59 14.17
CA CYS A 390 19.21 0.49 14.85
C CYS A 390 20.16 -0.54 15.51
N TRP A 391 21.39 -0.15 15.84
CA TRP A 391 22.46 -1.00 16.34
C TRP A 391 21.98 -1.98 17.41
N TYR A 392 21.35 -1.47 18.48
CA TYR A 392 20.99 -2.29 19.64
C TYR A 392 19.92 -3.34 19.34
N PHE A 393 19.03 -3.08 18.37
CA PHE A 393 18.07 -4.07 17.91
C PHE A 393 18.73 -5.07 16.96
N GLN A 394 19.47 -4.61 15.95
CA GLN A 394 20.02 -5.50 14.92
C GLN A 394 21.14 -6.41 15.44
N LYS A 395 21.95 -5.93 16.38
CA LYS A 395 23.05 -6.72 16.96
C LYS A 395 22.58 -7.97 17.72
N GLN A 396 21.32 -8.02 18.16
CA GLN A 396 20.77 -9.22 18.81
C GLN A 396 20.77 -10.47 17.90
N PHE A 397 20.89 -10.25 16.59
CA PHE A 397 20.94 -11.31 15.58
C PHE A 397 22.36 -11.82 15.30
N PHE A 398 23.39 -11.19 15.89
CA PHE A 398 24.75 -11.69 15.84
C PHE A 398 24.91 -12.93 16.72
N ASP A 399 25.54 -13.97 16.19
CA ASP A 399 25.75 -15.24 16.90
C ASP A 399 27.21 -15.74 16.82
N GLY A 400 28.11 -14.95 16.23
CA GLY A 400 29.53 -15.28 16.02
C GLY A 400 29.79 -16.44 15.05
N ARG A 401 28.76 -16.98 14.38
CA ARG A 401 28.86 -18.16 13.51
C ARG A 401 28.03 -17.99 12.23
N VAL A 402 28.00 -19.02 11.41
CA VAL A 402 27.06 -19.07 10.28
C VAL A 402 25.64 -19.22 10.85
N SER A 403 24.73 -18.35 10.40
CA SER A 403 23.35 -18.32 10.89
C SER A 403 22.67 -19.66 10.70
N ALA A 404 21.94 -20.12 11.72
CA ALA A 404 21.12 -21.32 11.66
C ALA A 404 19.98 -21.25 10.61
N LEU A 405 19.67 -20.04 10.11
CA LEU A 405 18.67 -19.83 9.07
C LEU A 405 19.21 -20.06 7.65
N SER A 406 20.52 -20.27 7.49
CA SER A 406 21.15 -20.60 6.22
C SER A 406 20.47 -21.78 5.52
N ARG A 407 20.47 -21.77 4.19
CA ARG A 407 19.89 -22.85 3.37
C ARG A 407 21.01 -23.61 2.64
N PRO A 408 20.77 -24.85 2.18
CA PRO A 408 21.74 -25.56 1.36
C PRO A 408 22.22 -24.70 0.19
N GLY A 409 23.53 -24.50 0.07
CA GLY A 409 24.14 -23.66 -0.98
C GLY A 409 24.09 -22.14 -0.73
N HIS A 410 23.53 -21.70 0.39
CA HIS A 410 23.18 -20.30 0.70
C HIS A 410 23.48 -19.98 2.18
N LEU A 411 24.67 -19.46 2.45
CA LEU A 411 25.16 -19.16 3.79
C LEU A 411 24.88 -17.70 4.14
N MET A 412 24.24 -17.47 5.28
CA MET A 412 24.09 -16.13 5.85
C MET A 412 24.89 -16.03 7.14
N ARG A 413 25.53 -14.88 7.34
CA ARG A 413 26.25 -14.58 8.57
C ARG A 413 26.01 -13.13 8.98
N TYR A 414 25.90 -12.89 10.28
CA TYR A 414 25.89 -11.53 10.83
C TYR A 414 27.29 -11.16 11.30
N ASP A 415 27.70 -9.94 10.99
CA ASP A 415 29.00 -9.36 11.31
C ASP A 415 28.81 -7.83 11.46
N VAL A 416 29.89 -7.04 11.50
CA VAL A 416 29.82 -5.61 11.85
C VAL A 416 30.35 -4.72 10.73
N GLU A 417 29.62 -3.66 10.40
CA GLU A 417 30.20 -2.47 9.77
C GLU A 417 30.38 -1.39 10.83
N VAL A 418 31.62 -0.95 11.03
CA VAL A 418 31.96 0.18 11.88
C VAL A 418 31.72 1.46 11.10
N SER A 419 30.46 1.86 11.08
CA SER A 419 29.90 3.07 10.48
C SER A 419 28.80 3.63 11.37
N GLY A 420 28.82 4.94 11.66
CA GLY A 420 28.02 5.55 12.73
C GLY A 420 28.63 5.42 14.14
N PHE A 421 29.87 4.92 14.23
CA PHE A 421 30.68 4.80 15.46
C PHE A 421 31.60 6.03 15.63
N PRO A 422 32.19 6.26 16.82
CA PRO A 422 33.13 7.37 17.05
C PRO A 422 34.32 7.42 16.10
N SER A 423 34.72 6.30 15.50
CA SER A 423 35.81 6.20 14.51
C SER A 423 35.40 6.52 13.07
N ALA A 424 34.11 6.70 12.76
CA ALA A 424 33.59 6.80 11.40
C ALA A 424 34.17 7.97 10.58
N HIS A 425 34.66 9.03 11.24
CA HIS A 425 35.35 10.15 10.57
C HIS A 425 36.65 9.71 9.87
N ALA A 426 37.23 8.59 10.26
CA ALA A 426 38.41 7.99 9.65
C ALA A 426 38.09 6.97 8.54
N GLY A 427 36.81 6.85 8.16
CA GLY A 427 36.31 5.86 7.19
C GLY A 427 35.48 4.76 7.84
N HIS A 428 34.86 3.92 7.01
CA HIS A 428 34.04 2.80 7.46
C HIS A 428 34.80 1.49 7.30
N LEU A 429 34.60 0.55 8.25
CA LEU A 429 35.26 -0.75 8.24
C LEU A 429 34.23 -1.87 8.20
N CYS A 430 34.39 -2.84 7.31
CA CYS A 430 33.69 -4.11 7.38
C CYS A 430 34.55 -5.09 8.17
N LEU A 431 34.02 -5.64 9.26
CA LEU A 431 34.69 -6.63 10.09
C LEU A 431 33.94 -7.95 9.94
N LEU A 432 34.51 -8.89 9.19
CA LEU A 432 33.86 -10.16 8.88
C LEU A 432 34.44 -11.30 9.71
N ASN A 433 33.66 -12.37 9.91
CA ASN A 433 34.06 -13.56 10.66
C ASN A 433 34.46 -13.27 12.12
N LEU A 434 33.71 -12.38 12.79
CA LEU A 434 33.91 -12.07 14.19
C LEU A 434 33.38 -13.16 15.14
N SER A 435 34.02 -13.37 16.27
CA SER A 435 33.46 -14.19 17.36
C SER A 435 32.62 -13.39 18.36
N GLU A 436 32.83 -12.07 18.41
CA GLU A 436 32.27 -11.09 19.32
C GLU A 436 32.04 -9.77 18.56
N ASP A 437 30.87 -9.17 18.71
CA ASP A 437 30.47 -7.94 18.01
C ASP A 437 30.61 -6.69 18.87
N ASP A 438 30.79 -6.82 20.19
CA ASP A 438 31.07 -5.69 21.09
C ASP A 438 32.57 -5.45 21.32
N TYR A 439 32.98 -4.19 21.14
CA TYR A 439 34.34 -3.79 21.48
C TYR A 439 34.60 -3.95 23.00
N PRO A 440 35.72 -4.55 23.41
CA PRO A 440 35.95 -4.91 24.81
C PRO A 440 35.87 -3.72 25.78
N GLY A 441 35.11 -3.90 26.86
CA GLY A 441 34.97 -2.91 27.93
C GLY A 441 34.02 -1.74 27.61
N THR A 442 33.23 -1.84 26.53
CA THR A 442 32.20 -0.86 26.18
C THR A 442 30.80 -1.35 26.56
N GLN A 443 29.90 -0.42 26.86
CA GLN A 443 28.47 -0.65 27.12
C GLN A 443 27.59 -0.04 26.02
N SER A 444 28.11 0.94 25.29
CA SER A 444 27.39 1.65 24.24
C SER A 444 28.31 1.95 23.05
N ILE A 445 27.70 2.24 21.89
CA ILE A 445 28.42 2.57 20.66
C ILE A 445 29.35 3.80 20.83
N GLU A 446 28.98 4.75 21.69
CA GLU A 446 29.74 5.97 21.93
C GLU A 446 31.07 5.74 22.68
N GLU A 447 31.21 4.60 23.37
CA GLU A 447 32.41 4.23 24.11
C GLU A 447 33.46 3.52 23.24
N TRP A 448 33.12 3.20 21.99
CA TRP A 448 34.05 2.59 21.04
C TRP A 448 35.22 3.53 20.71
N PRO A 449 36.38 2.98 20.29
CA PRO A 449 37.55 3.78 19.93
C PRO A 449 37.25 4.88 18.92
N THR A 450 37.85 6.05 19.10
CA THR A 450 37.65 7.22 18.22
C THR A 450 38.52 7.20 16.95
N TRP A 451 39.26 6.13 16.68
CA TRP A 451 40.00 5.90 15.42
C TRP A 451 40.07 4.40 15.10
N THR A 452 40.45 4.04 13.88
CA THR A 452 40.26 2.68 13.32
C THR A 452 41.25 1.63 13.81
N LEU A 453 42.50 2.01 14.14
CA LEU A 453 43.56 1.05 14.44
C LEU A 453 43.26 0.04 15.57
N PRO A 454 42.69 0.42 16.72
CA PRO A 454 42.39 -0.53 17.80
C PRO A 454 41.28 -1.50 17.39
N ILE A 455 40.31 -1.03 16.61
CA ILE A 455 39.20 -1.81 16.07
C ILE A 455 39.71 -2.87 15.08
N LEU A 456 40.59 -2.47 14.16
CA LEU A 456 41.24 -3.40 13.23
C LEU A 456 42.08 -4.46 13.94
N ARG A 457 42.82 -4.07 15.00
CA ARG A 457 43.58 -5.04 15.82
C ARG A 457 42.65 -6.02 16.51
N TRP A 458 41.57 -5.54 17.12
CA TRP A 458 40.57 -6.36 17.78
C TRP A 458 39.92 -7.35 16.81
N GLY A 459 39.43 -6.91 15.64
CA GLY A 459 38.86 -7.83 14.65
C GLY A 459 39.87 -8.88 14.16
N LYS A 460 41.14 -8.49 13.98
CA LYS A 460 42.21 -9.44 13.62
C LYS A 460 42.54 -10.45 14.72
N GLU A 461 42.50 -10.05 15.99
CA GLU A 461 42.73 -10.93 17.14
C GLU A 461 41.68 -12.04 17.24
N GLN A 462 40.47 -11.80 16.71
CA GLN A 462 39.40 -12.80 16.59
C GLN A 462 39.56 -13.74 15.38
N GLY A 463 40.55 -13.52 14.51
CA GLY A 463 40.66 -14.22 13.23
C GLY A 463 39.70 -13.69 12.16
N GLY A 464 39.16 -12.49 12.35
CA GLY A 464 38.30 -11.82 11.39
C GLY A 464 39.06 -11.32 10.15
N VAL A 465 38.31 -11.05 9.09
CA VAL A 465 38.78 -10.33 7.90
C VAL A 465 38.47 -8.85 8.10
N VAL A 466 39.52 -8.02 8.11
CA VAL A 466 39.47 -6.60 8.50
C VAL A 466 40.24 -5.69 7.56
#